data_AF-A0A074XFB4-F1
#
_entry.id   AF-A0A074XFB4-F1
#
_cell.length_a   1.000
_cell.length_b   1.000
_cell.length_c   1.000
_cell.angle_alpha   90.00
_cell.angle_beta   90.00
_cell.angle_gamma   90.00
#
_symmetry.space_group_name_H-M   'P 1'
#
loop_
_entity.id
_entity.type
_entity.pdbx_description
1 polymer ?
#
loop_
_entity_poly.entity_id
_entity_poly.type
_entity_poly.pdbx_seq_one_letter_code
_entity_poly.pdbx_strand_id
1 'polypeptide(L)' 'DSEHATDKKDKLDIQSDTAAKGQESKSRGEGGTATQRRDANNSTAKAKQENPEAPDVVIGMQDERGGKG' A
#
# COMPACT_ATOMS: atom_id res chain seq x y z
N ASP A 1 0.25 -20.09 -20.24
CA ASP A 1 0.28 -19.80 -18.82
C ASP A 1 -0.69 -18.65 -18.57
N SER A 2 -1.71 -18.87 -17.74
CA SER A 2 -2.91 -18.02 -17.66
C SER A 2 -3.25 -17.60 -16.23
N GLU A 3 -2.47 -18.07 -15.24
CA GLU A 3 -2.66 -17.68 -13.85
C GLU A 3 -1.97 -16.34 -13.56
N HIS A 4 -2.60 -15.53 -12.72
CA HIS A 4 -2.04 -14.25 -12.30
C HIS A 4 -0.82 -14.47 -11.40
N ALA A 5 0.20 -13.60 -11.48
CA ALA A 5 1.46 -13.76 -10.76
C ALA A 5 1.32 -13.83 -9.21
N THR A 6 0.19 -13.37 -8.66
CA THR A 6 -0.13 -13.47 -7.22
C THR A 6 -0.74 -14.80 -6.82
N ASP A 7 -1.26 -15.56 -7.79
CA ASP A 7 -2.06 -16.76 -7.56
C ASP A 7 -1.24 -18.03 -7.85
N LYS A 8 -0.18 -17.88 -8.65
CA LYS A 8 0.79 -18.94 -8.91
C LYS A 8 1.46 -19.36 -7.60
N LYS A 9 1.34 -20.65 -7.28
CA LYS A 9 2.05 -21.27 -6.15
C LYS A 9 3.54 -21.43 -6.44
N ASP A 10 3.87 -21.52 -7.72
CA ASP A 10 5.21 -21.81 -8.20
C ASP A 10 5.95 -20.48 -8.42
N LYS A 11 6.98 -20.22 -7.62
CA LYS A 11 7.79 -18.99 -7.69
C LYS A 11 8.97 -19.13 -8.67
N LEU A 12 8.76 -19.87 -9.75
CA LEU A 12 9.83 -20.24 -10.68
C LEU A 12 10.22 -19.07 -11.60
N ASP A 13 9.35 -18.07 -11.73
CA ASP A 13 9.62 -16.83 -12.44
C ASP A 13 9.79 -15.64 -11.48
N ILE A 14 10.54 -14.63 -11.94
CA ILE A 14 10.91 -13.45 -11.15
C ILE A 14 9.67 -12.63 -10.76
N GLN A 15 8.62 -12.60 -11.59
CA GLN A 15 7.42 -11.81 -11.32
C GLN A 15 6.62 -12.43 -10.17
N SER A 16 6.45 -13.75 -10.19
CA SER A 16 5.77 -14.49 -9.13
C SER A 16 6.57 -14.48 -7.82
N ASP A 17 7.91 -14.62 -7.88
CA ASP A 17 8.77 -14.52 -6.70
C ASP A 17 8.72 -13.13 -6.04
N THR A 18 8.81 -12.06 -6.84
CA THR A 18 8.75 -10.68 -6.33
C THR A 18 7.37 -10.32 -5.79
N ALA A 19 6.29 -10.76 -6.45
CA ALA A 19 4.93 -10.60 -5.96
C ALA A 19 4.74 -11.29 -4.59
N ALA A 20 5.21 -12.54 -4.45
CA ALA A 20 5.13 -13.27 -3.20
C ALA A 20 5.93 -12.60 -2.07
N LYS A 21 7.14 -12.12 -2.36
CA LYS A 21 7.96 -11.35 -1.41
C LYS A 21 7.28 -10.07 -0.96
N GLY A 22 6.66 -9.33 -1.88
CA GLY A 22 5.90 -8.13 -1.54
C GLY A 22 4.70 -8.41 -0.63
N GLN A 23 3.98 -9.50 -0.88
CA GLN A 23 2.88 -9.94 -0.02
C GLN A 23 3.35 -10.40 1.36
N GLU A 24 4.49 -11.09 1.45
CA GLU A 24 5.12 -11.50 2.70
C GLU A 24 5.62 -10.30 3.52
N SER A 25 6.31 -9.35 2.88
CA SER A 25 6.74 -8.12 3.56
C SER A 25 5.54 -7.34 4.08
N LYS A 26 4.46 -7.22 3.29
CA LYS A 26 3.20 -6.63 3.74
C LYS A 26 2.61 -7.38 4.95
N SER A 27 2.60 -8.71 4.97
CA SER A 27 2.03 -9.49 6.09
C SER A 27 2.86 -9.38 7.36
N ARG A 28 4.19 -9.24 7.24
CA ARG A 28 5.11 -8.98 8.35
C ARG A 28 5.16 -7.52 8.80
N GLY A 29 4.56 -6.60 8.03
CA GLY A 29 4.67 -5.16 8.28
C GLY A 29 6.04 -4.57 7.93
N GLU A 30 6.83 -5.28 7.13
CA GLU A 30 8.14 -4.88 6.62
C GLU A 30 7.98 -4.19 5.25
N GLY A 31 8.92 -3.31 4.86
CA GLY A 31 8.88 -2.58 3.59
C GLY A 31 8.25 -1.17 3.65
N GLY A 32 7.84 -0.72 4.83
CA GLY A 32 7.43 0.66 5.10
C GLY A 32 6.23 1.13 4.28
N THR A 33 6.24 2.40 3.85
CA THR A 33 5.14 3.02 3.10
C THR A 33 4.85 2.34 1.77
N ALA A 34 5.80 1.59 1.19
CA ALA A 34 5.60 0.87 -0.06
C ALA A 34 4.70 -0.37 0.10
N THR A 35 4.69 -0.98 1.29
CA THR A 35 3.91 -2.20 1.57
C THR A 35 2.71 -1.92 2.47
N GLN A 36 2.66 -0.77 3.14
CA GLN A 36 1.59 -0.41 4.06
C GLN A 36 0.40 0.23 3.34
N ARG A 37 -0.80 -0.20 3.72
CA ARG A 37 -2.06 0.39 3.23
C ARG A 37 -2.38 1.73 3.87
N ARG A 38 -1.89 1.96 5.09
CA ARG A 38 -2.09 3.17 5.88
C ARG A 38 -0.93 4.13 5.67
N ASP A 39 -1.22 5.42 5.83
CA ASP A 39 -0.24 6.48 5.89
C ASP A 39 0.59 6.36 7.19
N ALA A 40 1.68 5.59 7.15
CA ALA A 40 2.49 5.35 8.34
C ALA A 40 3.47 6.48 8.66
N ASN A 41 3.70 7.41 7.73
CA ASN A 41 4.61 8.53 7.91
C ASN A 41 3.87 9.87 8.13
N ASN A 42 2.56 9.83 8.38
CA ASN A 42 1.71 11.01 8.58
C ASN A 42 1.84 12.05 7.44
N SER A 43 2.12 11.59 6.22
CA SER A 43 2.29 12.44 5.04
C SER A 43 1.04 13.27 4.75
N THR A 44 -0.14 12.72 5.03
CA THR A 44 -1.41 13.42 4.92
C THR A 44 -1.49 14.61 5.87
N ALA A 45 -1.18 14.38 7.16
CA ALA A 45 -1.26 15.43 8.17
C ALA A 45 -0.28 16.56 7.84
N LYS A 46 0.93 16.21 7.39
CA LYS A 46 1.92 17.16 6.91
C LYS A 46 1.43 17.95 5.70
N ALA A 47 0.82 17.28 4.72
CA ALA A 47 0.28 17.95 3.53
C ALA A 47 -0.83 18.94 3.89
N LYS A 48 -1.74 18.61 4.83
CA LYS A 48 -2.77 19.54 5.33
C LYS A 48 -2.15 20.73 6.07
N GLN A 49 -1.09 20.50 6.84
CA GLN A 49 -0.37 21.56 7.55
C GLN A 49 0.32 22.53 6.58
N GLU A 50 0.94 22.00 5.52
CA GLU A 50 1.66 22.80 4.53
C GLU A 50 0.74 23.46 3.50
N ASN A 51 -0.41 22.86 3.19
CA ASN A 51 -1.37 23.33 2.19
C ASN A 51 -2.82 23.26 2.72
N PRO A 52 -3.22 24.17 3.61
CA PRO A 52 -4.55 24.15 4.23
C PRO A 52 -5.70 24.51 3.27
N GLU A 53 -5.42 25.17 2.14
CA GLU A 53 -6.41 25.47 1.10
C GLU A 53 -6.61 24.31 0.11
N ALA A 54 -5.76 23.27 0.17
CA ALA A 54 -5.94 22.09 -0.66
C ALA A 54 -7.27 21.41 -0.29
N PRO A 55 -8.02 20.90 -1.28
CA PRO A 55 -9.25 20.16 -1.00
C PRO A 55 -8.91 19.01 -0.05
N ASP A 56 -9.73 18.86 1.00
CA ASP A 56 -9.51 17.79 1.94
C ASP A 56 -9.50 16.46 1.19
N VAL A 57 -8.64 15.55 1.64
CA VAL A 57 -8.48 14.25 1.01
C VAL A 57 -9.85 13.62 0.77
N VAL A 58 -10.17 13.44 -0.51
CA VAL A 58 -11.51 13.02 -0.96
C VAL A 58 -11.99 11.87 -0.10
N ILE A 59 -13.13 12.08 0.58
CA ILE A 59 -13.80 11.07 1.40
C ILE A 59 -13.88 9.77 0.58
N GLY A 60 -13.34 8.69 1.13
CA GLY A 60 -13.18 7.40 0.43
C GLY A 60 -11.71 7.02 0.20
N MET A 61 -10.86 7.93 -0.29
CA MET A 61 -9.47 7.58 -0.59
C MET A 61 -8.64 7.27 0.67
N GLN A 62 -8.95 7.91 1.80
CA GLN A 62 -8.28 7.62 3.08
C GLN A 62 -8.96 6.55 3.90
N ASP A 63 -10.28 6.44 3.80
CA ASP A 63 -11.07 5.42 4.48
C ASP A 63 -10.69 4.03 3.97
N GLU A 64 -10.53 3.86 2.64
CA GLU A 64 -10.01 2.64 2.01
C GLU A 64 -8.56 2.33 2.40
N ARG A 65 -7.79 3.36 2.75
CA ARG A 65 -6.43 3.24 3.29
C ARG A 65 -6.40 3.02 4.80
N GLY A 66 -7.55 2.97 5.47
CA GLY A 66 -7.67 2.69 6.90
C GLY A 66 -7.42 3.88 7.82
N GLY A 67 -7.48 5.10 7.29
CA GLY A 67 -7.67 6.30 8.10
C GLY A 67 -9.13 6.35 8.54
N LYS A 68 -9.40 6.18 9.84
CA LYS A 68 -10.74 6.47 10.37
C LYS A 68 -11.02 7.95 10.12
N GLY A 69 -12.18 8.21 9.50
CA GLY A 69 -12.67 9.55 9.17
C GLY A 69 -12.67 10.50 10.36
#